data_AF-A0A1H8VJS9-F1
#
_entry.id   AF-A0A1H8VJS9-F1
#
_cell.length_a   1.000
_cell.length_b   1.000
_cell.length_c   1.000
_cell.angle_alpha   90.00
_cell.angle_beta   90.00
_cell.angle_gamma   90.00
#
_symmetry.space_group_name_H-M   'P 1'
#
loop_
_entity.id
_entity.type
_entity.pdbx_description
1 polymer ?
#
loop_
_entity_poly.entity_id
_entity_poly.type
_entity_poly.pdbx_seq_one_letter_code
_entity_poly.pdbx_strand_id
1 'polypeptide(L)'
;MKRYRFVTLIIRYVLYKNWNYKQICLFLKMEKWIEKYRGINPGVILDRELKKKKLKQTAFARDIKLPAQTLNAIIKGKRKMTPEVAFKIDNALGLEESTMAILQAMYDTTLVKHKIGIINHPDISRLRRILFWDTDFDKIDWQRQKNAVIRRVWERGNEDEKKEIQRFYGIDSTYAVINEIKPTRPDPSFLRKKSS
;
A
#
# COMPACT_ATOMS: atom_id res chain seq x y z
N MET A 1 -9.04 23.89 8.52
CA MET A 1 -8.62 24.41 9.84
C MET A 1 -7.65 23.50 10.63
N LYS A 2 -7.73 22.15 10.55
CA LYS A 2 -6.83 21.23 11.29
C LYS A 2 -5.35 21.18 10.80
N ARG A 3 -5.09 21.42 9.51
CA ARG A 3 -3.72 21.42 8.94
C ARG A 3 -2.84 22.56 9.47
N TYR A 4 -3.42 23.75 9.67
CA TYR A 4 -2.67 24.93 10.14
C TYR A 4 -2.19 24.79 11.58
N ARG A 5 -3.01 24.23 12.49
CA ARG A 5 -2.59 23.99 13.89
C ARG A 5 -1.43 23.00 14.01
N PHE A 6 -1.34 22.03 13.09
CA PHE A 6 -0.25 21.05 13.07
C PHE A 6 1.08 21.69 12.63
N VAL A 7 1.04 22.55 11.60
CA VAL A 7 2.21 23.30 11.14
C VAL A 7 2.71 24.27 12.22
N THR A 8 1.80 24.97 12.93
CA THR A 8 2.19 25.86 14.03
C THR A 8 2.80 25.12 15.23
N LEU A 9 2.32 23.90 15.53
CA LEU A 9 2.89 23.04 16.58
C LEU A 9 4.28 22.51 16.22
N ILE A 10 4.49 22.11 14.95
CA ILE A 10 5.81 21.70 14.46
C ILE A 10 6.79 22.87 14.53
N ILE A 11 6.40 24.08 14.09
CA ILE A 11 7.27 25.26 14.16
C ILE A 11 7.63 25.59 15.62
N ARG A 12 6.67 25.53 16.56
CA ARG A 12 6.95 25.71 18.00
C ARG A 12 7.87 24.63 18.56
N TYR A 13 7.70 23.37 18.15
CA TYR A 13 8.53 22.25 18.61
C TYR A 13 9.96 22.31 18.06
N VAL A 14 10.13 22.69 16.79
CA VAL A 14 11.43 22.90 16.13
C VAL A 14 12.20 24.04 16.79
N LEU A 15 11.52 25.15 17.11
CA LEU A 15 12.10 26.27 17.86
C LEU A 15 12.47 25.87 19.30
N TYR A 16 11.67 25.02 19.95
CA TYR A 16 11.92 24.53 21.32
C TYR A 16 13.11 23.55 21.41
N LYS A 17 13.41 22.81 20.34
CA LYS A 17 14.49 21.79 20.30
C LYS A 17 15.82 22.28 19.71
N ASN A 18 15.95 23.56 19.35
CA ASN A 18 17.16 24.14 18.77
C ASN A 18 17.70 23.37 17.54
N TRP A 19 16.79 22.87 16.70
CA TRP A 19 17.18 22.14 15.49
C TRP A 19 17.81 23.07 14.46
N ASN A 20 18.93 22.65 13.89
CA ASN A 20 19.58 23.40 12.80
C ASN A 20 18.94 23.08 11.44
N TYR A 21 19.22 23.93 10.44
CA TYR A 21 18.70 23.76 9.07
C TYR A 21 19.02 22.40 8.45
N LYS A 22 20.18 21.80 8.79
CA LYS A 22 20.57 20.48 8.27
C LYS A 22 19.65 19.38 8.80
N GLN A 23 19.31 19.40 10.09
CA GLN A 23 18.38 18.46 10.71
C GLN A 23 16.97 18.58 10.12
N ILE A 24 16.48 19.80 9.94
CA ILE A 24 15.18 20.06 9.30
C ILE A 24 15.15 19.50 7.87
N CYS A 25 16.20 19.76 7.08
CA CYS A 25 16.29 19.24 5.72
C CYS A 25 16.34 17.72 5.65
N LEU A 26 17.06 17.06 6.58
CA LEU A 26 17.11 15.59 6.67
C LEU A 26 15.74 14.99 7.01
N PHE A 27 15.04 15.58 7.99
CA PHE A 27 13.70 15.15 8.37
C PHE A 27 12.70 15.30 7.21
N LEU A 28 12.69 16.45 6.53
CA LEU A 28 11.82 16.68 5.37
C LEU A 28 12.14 15.70 4.22
N LYS A 29 13.43 15.38 4.03
CA LYS A 29 13.87 14.39 3.03
C LYS A 29 13.38 12.99 3.40
N MET A 30 13.43 12.62 4.68
CA MET A 30 12.87 11.37 5.20
C MET A 30 11.36 11.30 4.97
N GLU A 31 10.59 12.32 5.38
CA GLU A 31 9.12 12.31 5.21
C GLU A 31 8.73 12.11 3.75
N LYS A 32 9.42 12.80 2.84
CA LYS A 32 9.20 12.66 1.39
C LYS A 32 9.51 11.25 0.90
N TRP A 33 10.53 10.59 1.45
CA TRP A 33 10.87 9.20 1.13
C TRP A 33 9.81 8.23 1.63
N ILE A 34 9.38 8.41 2.88
CA ILE A 34 8.34 7.60 3.51
C ILE A 34 7.04 7.73 2.70
N GLU A 35 6.59 8.95 2.40
CA GLU A 35 5.35 9.17 1.63
C GLU A 35 5.42 8.51 0.25
N LYS A 36 6.56 8.65 -0.43
CA LYS A 36 6.74 8.13 -1.79
C LYS A 36 6.79 6.62 -1.85
N TYR A 37 7.40 5.96 -0.86
CA TYR A 37 7.72 4.53 -0.96
C TYR A 37 7.04 3.66 0.10
N ARG A 38 6.12 4.22 0.88
CA ARG A 38 5.33 3.49 1.87
C ARG A 38 4.71 2.22 1.28
N GLY A 39 4.98 1.09 1.92
CA GLY A 39 4.39 -0.20 1.55
C GLY A 39 5.05 -0.89 0.35
N ILE A 40 6.14 -0.31 -0.19
CA ILE A 40 6.98 -0.94 -1.22
C ILE A 40 8.13 -1.66 -0.52
N ASN A 41 8.57 -2.78 -1.09
CA ASN A 41 9.71 -3.53 -0.57
C ASN A 41 10.98 -2.66 -0.52
N PRO A 42 11.62 -2.48 0.65
CA PRO A 42 12.82 -1.66 0.80
C PRO A 42 13.98 -2.09 -0.09
N GLY A 43 14.14 -3.38 -0.34
CA GLY A 43 15.18 -3.90 -1.22
C GLY A 43 15.04 -3.43 -2.67
N VAL A 44 13.81 -3.30 -3.16
CA VAL A 44 13.53 -2.80 -4.52
C VAL A 44 13.82 -1.30 -4.61
N ILE A 45 13.49 -0.56 -3.57
CA ILE A 45 13.83 0.88 -3.47
C ILE A 45 15.34 1.04 -3.52
N LEU A 46 16.07 0.27 -2.72
CA LEU A 46 17.53 0.30 -2.69
C LEU A 46 18.14 0.03 -4.06
N ASP A 47 17.71 -1.02 -4.76
CA ASP A 47 18.21 -1.33 -6.11
C ASP A 47 17.98 -0.17 -7.09
N ARG A 48 16.82 0.46 -7.03
CA ARG A 48 16.52 1.64 -7.86
C ARG A 48 17.46 2.80 -7.56
N GLU A 49 17.77 3.05 -6.30
CA GLU A 49 18.63 4.16 -5.89
C GLU A 49 20.11 3.90 -6.22
N LEU A 50 20.57 2.65 -6.11
CA LEU A 50 21.89 2.24 -6.59
C LEU A 50 22.02 2.44 -8.11
N LYS A 51 21.01 2.02 -8.88
CA LYS A 51 20.97 2.23 -10.34
C LYS A 51 21.00 3.71 -10.72
N LYS A 52 20.21 4.56 -10.05
CA LYS A 52 20.22 6.02 -10.27
C LYS A 52 21.59 6.64 -10.02
N LYS A 53 22.29 6.18 -8.97
CA LYS A 53 23.64 6.63 -8.62
C LYS A 53 24.75 5.95 -9.44
N LYS A 54 24.39 5.08 -10.40
CA LYS A 54 25.33 4.26 -11.20
C LYS A 54 26.28 3.42 -10.34
N LEU A 55 25.82 3.01 -9.15
CA LEU A 55 26.58 2.18 -8.23
C LEU A 55 26.32 0.70 -8.49
N LYS A 56 27.40 -0.09 -8.55
CA LYS A 56 27.29 -1.56 -8.62
C LYS A 56 26.91 -2.10 -7.24
N GLN A 57 25.95 -3.02 -7.19
CA GLN A 57 25.52 -3.67 -5.94
C GLN A 57 26.67 -4.30 -5.17
N THR A 58 27.61 -4.95 -5.86
CA THR A 58 28.78 -5.58 -5.26
C THR A 58 29.76 -4.58 -4.65
N ALA A 59 29.97 -3.44 -5.30
CA ALA A 59 30.79 -2.36 -4.76
C ALA A 59 30.12 -1.76 -3.52
N PHE A 60 28.83 -1.44 -3.62
CA PHE A 60 28.07 -0.91 -2.49
C PHE A 60 28.07 -1.87 -1.29
N ALA A 61 27.90 -3.18 -1.51
CA ALA A 61 27.97 -4.20 -0.46
C ALA A 61 29.31 -4.17 0.27
N ARG A 62 30.42 -4.03 -0.48
CA ARG A 62 31.76 -3.93 0.09
C ARG A 62 31.90 -2.67 0.95
N ASP A 63 31.41 -1.54 0.49
CA ASP A 63 31.48 -0.26 1.19
C ASP A 63 30.75 -0.31 2.55
N ILE A 64 29.58 -0.95 2.59
CA ILE A 64 28.82 -1.15 3.84
C ILE A 64 29.26 -2.38 4.64
N LYS A 65 30.36 -3.05 4.26
CA LYS A 65 30.88 -4.26 4.91
C LYS A 65 29.81 -5.37 5.05
N LEU A 66 29.01 -5.58 4.01
CA LEU A 66 27.98 -6.60 3.93
C LEU A 66 28.31 -7.64 2.85
N PRO A 67 28.08 -8.95 3.08
CA PRO A 67 28.23 -9.93 2.01
C PRO A 67 27.30 -9.61 0.84
N ALA A 68 27.83 -9.63 -0.39
CA ALA A 68 27.05 -9.32 -1.59
C ALA A 68 25.82 -10.23 -1.75
N GLN A 69 25.92 -11.49 -1.32
CA GLN A 69 24.80 -12.44 -1.30
C GLN A 69 23.66 -11.96 -0.38
N THR A 70 24.00 -11.43 0.79
CA THR A 70 23.04 -10.87 1.75
C THR A 70 22.36 -9.65 1.15
N LEU A 71 23.13 -8.72 0.56
CA LEU A 71 22.55 -7.55 -0.11
C LEU A 71 21.61 -7.96 -1.25
N ASN A 72 22.04 -8.91 -2.08
CA ASN A 72 21.22 -9.41 -3.19
C ASN A 72 19.94 -10.09 -2.72
N ALA A 73 19.99 -10.84 -1.62
CA ALA A 73 18.80 -11.47 -1.03
C ALA A 73 17.82 -10.42 -0.50
N ILE A 74 18.34 -9.34 0.11
CA ILE A 74 17.52 -8.20 0.57
C ILE A 74 16.88 -7.50 -0.63
N ILE A 75 17.66 -7.17 -1.66
CA ILE A 75 17.17 -6.52 -2.89
C ILE A 75 16.04 -7.33 -3.55
N LYS A 76 16.20 -8.65 -3.61
CA LYS A 76 15.19 -9.57 -4.16
C LYS A 76 14.02 -9.83 -3.22
N GLY A 77 13.99 -9.24 -2.02
CA GLY A 77 12.95 -9.48 -1.02
C GLY A 77 12.95 -10.87 -0.41
N LYS A 78 14.01 -11.66 -0.64
CA LYS A 78 14.18 -13.01 -0.06
C LYS A 78 14.63 -12.96 1.40
N ARG A 79 15.22 -11.84 1.83
CA ARG A 79 15.66 -11.60 3.21
C ARG A 79 15.18 -10.23 3.68
N LYS A 80 14.70 -10.15 4.92
CA LYS A 80 14.37 -8.88 5.55
C LYS A 80 15.63 -8.10 5.93
N MET A 81 15.55 -6.79 5.86
CA MET A 81 16.61 -5.91 6.35
C MET A 81 16.59 -5.88 7.88
N THR A 82 17.74 -6.10 8.52
CA THR A 82 17.87 -5.89 9.97
C THR A 82 18.11 -4.40 10.27
N PRO A 83 17.82 -3.90 11.49
CA PRO A 83 18.11 -2.52 11.86
C PRO A 83 19.56 -2.12 11.61
N GLU A 84 20.51 -3.02 11.88
CA GLU A 84 21.94 -2.79 11.62
C GLU A 84 22.23 -2.58 10.13
N VAL A 85 21.65 -3.41 9.25
CA VAL A 85 21.84 -3.28 7.80
C VAL A 85 21.16 -2.02 7.28
N ALA A 86 19.96 -1.69 7.79
CA ALA A 86 19.25 -0.46 7.45
C ALA A 86 20.09 0.77 7.79
N PHE A 87 20.64 0.82 9.01
CA PHE A 87 21.51 1.91 9.46
C PHE A 87 22.74 2.09 8.55
N LYS A 88 23.41 0.99 8.19
CA LYS A 88 24.57 1.04 7.27
C LYS A 88 24.19 1.58 5.89
N ILE A 89 23.02 1.20 5.38
CA ILE A 89 22.50 1.66 4.09
C ILE A 89 22.13 3.15 4.16
N ASP A 90 21.43 3.58 5.21
CA ASP A 90 21.02 4.98 5.40
C ASP A 90 22.25 5.89 5.38
N ASN A 91 23.28 5.54 6.13
CA ASN A 91 24.55 6.27 6.16
C ASN A 91 25.23 6.31 4.79
N ALA A 92 25.33 5.17 4.10
CA ALA A 92 25.98 5.12 2.78
C ALA A 92 25.21 5.87 1.68
N LEU A 93 23.88 6.03 1.83
CA LEU A 93 23.04 6.77 0.88
C LEU A 93 22.86 8.25 1.26
N GLY A 94 23.34 8.67 2.43
CA GLY A 94 23.12 10.02 2.96
C GLY A 94 21.63 10.28 3.26
N LEU A 95 20.95 9.28 3.81
CA LEU A 95 19.60 9.37 4.34
C LEU A 95 19.62 9.68 5.83
N GLU A 96 18.47 10.01 6.37
CA GLU A 96 18.31 10.16 7.82
C GLU A 96 18.25 8.77 8.47
N GLU A 97 18.84 8.65 9.66
CA GLU A 97 18.99 7.38 10.36
C GLU A 97 17.62 6.74 10.63
N SER A 98 17.48 5.45 10.32
CA SER A 98 16.24 4.67 10.46
C SER A 98 15.24 4.81 9.32
N THR A 99 15.51 5.62 8.29
CA THR A 99 14.64 5.74 7.11
C THR A 99 14.32 4.36 6.52
N MET A 100 15.35 3.53 6.24
CA MET A 100 15.14 2.20 5.65
C MET A 100 14.49 1.20 6.60
N ALA A 101 14.75 1.30 7.91
CA ALA A 101 14.11 0.46 8.93
C ALA A 101 12.61 0.77 9.05
N ILE A 102 12.23 2.04 9.01
CA ILE A 102 10.82 2.47 9.00
C ILE A 102 10.12 1.93 7.75
N LEU A 103 10.73 2.05 6.57
CA LEU A 103 10.19 1.49 5.34
C LEU A 103 10.00 -0.03 5.43
N GLN A 104 10.94 -0.76 6.04
CA GLN A 104 10.80 -2.19 6.27
C GLN A 104 9.62 -2.52 7.19
N ALA A 105 9.45 -1.79 8.30
CA ALA A 105 8.31 -1.99 9.20
C ALA A 105 6.97 -1.71 8.51
N MET A 106 6.91 -0.66 7.68
CA MET A 106 5.72 -0.33 6.90
C MET A 106 5.39 -1.41 5.87
N TYR A 107 6.38 -1.91 5.14
CA TYR A 107 6.21 -3.01 4.20
C TYR A 107 5.81 -4.31 4.89
N ASP A 108 6.40 -4.63 6.04
CA ASP A 108 6.01 -5.79 6.83
C ASP A 108 4.54 -5.67 7.27
N THR A 109 4.09 -4.47 7.64
CA THR A 109 2.69 -4.20 7.95
C THR A 109 1.78 -4.39 6.74
N THR A 110 2.20 -4.00 5.52
CA THR A 110 1.40 -4.23 4.32
C THR A 110 1.28 -5.71 3.99
N LEU A 111 2.35 -6.50 4.17
CA LEU A 111 2.30 -7.95 4.01
C LEU A 111 1.38 -8.61 5.03
N VAL A 112 1.42 -8.18 6.29
CA VAL A 112 0.50 -8.68 7.34
C VAL A 112 -0.94 -8.36 6.98
N LYS A 113 -1.23 -7.11 6.57
CA LYS A 113 -2.57 -6.71 6.13
C LYS A 113 -3.07 -7.54 4.96
N HIS A 114 -2.22 -7.83 3.98
CA HIS A 114 -2.58 -8.68 2.86
C HIS A 114 -2.91 -10.11 3.30
N LYS A 115 -2.09 -10.69 4.19
CA LYS A 115 -2.37 -12.02 4.76
C LYS A 115 -3.69 -12.04 5.54
N ILE A 116 -3.94 -11.03 6.37
CA ILE A 116 -5.20 -10.90 7.11
C ILE A 116 -6.38 -10.71 6.14
N GLY A 117 -6.21 -9.92 5.07
CA GLY A 117 -7.22 -9.71 4.04
C GLY A 117 -7.55 -10.99 3.26
N ILE A 118 -6.57 -11.88 3.07
CA ILE A 118 -6.81 -13.22 2.52
C ILE A 118 -7.62 -14.07 3.51
N ILE A 119 -7.33 -14.02 4.81
CA ILE A 119 -8.05 -14.80 5.82
C ILE A 119 -9.46 -14.26 6.04
N ASN A 120 -9.64 -12.94 5.97
CA ASN A 120 -10.89 -12.26 6.20
C ASN A 120 -11.63 -12.07 4.87
N HIS A 121 -12.33 -13.12 4.45
CA HIS A 121 -13.17 -13.17 3.25
C HIS A 121 -14.63 -13.49 3.60
N PRO A 122 -15.62 -13.10 2.76
CA PRO A 122 -16.99 -13.57 2.92
C PRO A 122 -17.07 -15.09 2.76
N ASP A 123 -18.17 -15.70 3.14
CA ASP A 123 -18.38 -17.12 2.90
C ASP A 123 -18.43 -17.39 1.39
N ILE A 124 -17.31 -17.89 0.85
CA ILE A 124 -17.10 -18.15 -0.57
C ILE A 124 -18.11 -19.18 -1.10
N SER A 125 -18.59 -20.10 -0.26
CA SER A 125 -19.58 -21.10 -0.66
C SER A 125 -20.91 -20.46 -1.09
N ARG A 126 -21.18 -19.24 -0.63
CA ARG A 126 -22.38 -18.47 -0.93
C ARG A 126 -22.21 -17.52 -2.12
N LEU A 127 -21.03 -17.48 -2.75
CA LEU A 127 -20.73 -16.63 -3.89
C LEU A 127 -20.36 -17.46 -5.13
N ARG A 128 -21.10 -17.28 -6.23
CA ARG A 128 -20.76 -17.96 -7.48
C ARG A 128 -19.51 -17.35 -8.11
N ARG A 129 -18.52 -18.18 -8.41
CA ARG A 129 -17.26 -17.77 -9.06
C ARG A 129 -17.48 -17.01 -10.37
N ILE A 130 -18.53 -17.35 -11.13
CA ILE A 130 -18.85 -16.72 -12.42
C ILE A 130 -19.08 -15.20 -12.31
N LEU A 131 -19.43 -14.68 -11.12
CA LEU A 131 -19.55 -13.24 -10.90
C LEU A 131 -18.24 -12.49 -11.17
N PHE A 132 -17.11 -13.16 -10.99
CA PHE A 132 -15.76 -12.61 -11.12
C PHE A 132 -14.99 -13.29 -12.26
N TRP A 133 -15.64 -13.62 -13.37
CA TRP A 133 -15.01 -14.31 -14.51
C TRP A 133 -13.79 -13.57 -15.09
N ASP A 134 -13.70 -12.25 -14.90
CA ASP A 134 -12.61 -11.37 -15.32
C ASP A 134 -11.47 -11.27 -14.30
N THR A 135 -11.60 -11.92 -13.13
CA THR A 135 -10.66 -11.81 -12.00
C THR A 135 -10.33 -13.20 -11.44
N ASP A 136 -9.09 -13.41 -11.03
CA ASP A 136 -8.70 -14.62 -10.31
C ASP A 136 -9.38 -14.64 -8.92
N PHE A 137 -10.43 -15.46 -8.79
CA PHE A 137 -11.32 -15.49 -7.62
C PHE A 137 -10.56 -15.76 -6.31
N ASP A 138 -9.59 -16.66 -6.33
CA ASP A 138 -8.83 -17.07 -5.14
C ASP A 138 -7.82 -16.01 -4.69
N LYS A 139 -7.58 -14.98 -5.52
CA LYS A 139 -6.65 -13.87 -5.24
C LYS A 139 -7.36 -12.54 -5.02
N ILE A 140 -8.69 -12.54 -4.89
CA ILE A 140 -9.45 -11.34 -4.57
C ILE A 140 -9.05 -10.87 -3.17
N ASP A 141 -8.59 -9.61 -3.08
CA ASP A 141 -8.37 -8.95 -1.79
C ASP A 141 -9.71 -8.33 -1.35
N TRP A 142 -10.49 -9.09 -0.59
CA TRP A 142 -11.83 -8.70 -0.16
C TRP A 142 -11.85 -7.38 0.62
N GLN A 143 -10.75 -6.99 1.27
CA GLN A 143 -10.70 -5.71 1.98
C GLN A 143 -10.35 -4.55 1.02
N ARG A 144 -9.30 -4.69 0.20
CA ARG A 144 -8.86 -3.60 -0.69
C ARG A 144 -9.77 -3.40 -1.88
N GLN A 145 -10.41 -4.46 -2.36
CA GLN A 145 -11.30 -4.45 -3.52
C GLN A 145 -12.79 -4.38 -3.12
N LYS A 146 -13.08 -4.12 -1.83
CA LYS A 146 -14.43 -3.99 -1.27
C LYS A 146 -15.43 -3.29 -2.19
N ASN A 147 -15.11 -2.09 -2.67
CA ASN A 147 -16.04 -1.31 -3.49
C ASN A 147 -16.31 -1.96 -4.86
N ALA A 148 -15.33 -2.65 -5.44
CA ALA A 148 -15.51 -3.36 -6.70
C ALA A 148 -16.35 -4.63 -6.51
N VAL A 149 -16.08 -5.37 -5.43
CA VAL A 149 -16.84 -6.57 -5.04
C VAL A 149 -18.31 -6.24 -4.78
N ILE A 150 -18.59 -5.22 -3.94
CA ILE A 150 -19.95 -4.79 -3.62
C ILE A 150 -20.70 -4.42 -4.89
N ARG A 151 -20.10 -3.59 -5.76
CA ARG A 151 -20.72 -3.17 -7.02
C ARG A 151 -21.03 -4.36 -7.93
N ARG A 152 -20.07 -5.27 -8.09
CA ARG A 152 -20.23 -6.45 -8.95
C ARG A 152 -21.35 -7.37 -8.49
N VAL A 153 -21.43 -7.62 -7.18
CA VAL A 153 -22.50 -8.42 -6.58
C VAL A 153 -23.85 -7.69 -6.66
N TRP A 154 -23.89 -6.37 -6.53
CA TRP A 154 -25.13 -5.60 -6.69
C TRP A 154 -25.65 -5.59 -8.13
N GLU A 155 -24.75 -5.53 -9.12
CA GLU A 155 -25.08 -5.52 -10.55
C GLU A 155 -25.52 -6.89 -11.08
N ARG A 156 -24.89 -7.99 -10.64
CA ARG A 156 -25.02 -9.32 -11.27
C ARG A 156 -25.38 -10.46 -10.31
N GLY A 157 -25.32 -10.21 -9.00
CA GLY A 157 -25.56 -11.22 -7.97
C GLY A 157 -27.03 -11.42 -7.64
N ASN A 158 -27.34 -12.58 -7.06
CA ASN A 158 -28.67 -12.92 -6.53
C ASN A 158 -28.84 -12.37 -5.10
N GLU A 159 -30.02 -12.57 -4.51
CA GLU A 159 -30.34 -12.04 -3.18
C GLU A 159 -29.51 -12.68 -2.05
N ASP A 160 -29.15 -13.96 -2.17
CA ASP A 160 -28.33 -14.64 -1.16
C ASP A 160 -26.87 -14.15 -1.17
N GLU A 161 -26.33 -13.88 -2.36
CA GLU A 161 -25.02 -13.29 -2.57
C GLU A 161 -24.97 -11.86 -2.00
N LYS A 162 -26.02 -11.06 -2.24
CA LYS A 162 -26.14 -9.70 -1.68
C LYS A 162 -26.20 -9.75 -0.15
N LYS A 163 -27.00 -10.65 0.44
CA LYS A 163 -27.09 -10.83 1.91
C LYS A 163 -25.74 -11.21 2.51
N GLU A 164 -24.99 -12.09 1.84
CA GLU A 164 -23.65 -12.48 2.29
C GLU A 164 -22.68 -11.29 2.29
N ILE A 165 -22.67 -10.50 1.22
CA ILE A 165 -21.85 -9.30 1.12
C ILE A 165 -22.26 -8.25 2.17
N GLN A 166 -23.55 -8.10 2.45
CA GLN A 166 -24.05 -7.23 3.53
C GLN A 166 -23.62 -7.72 4.92
N ARG A 167 -23.72 -9.03 5.18
CA ARG A 167 -23.24 -9.66 6.43
C ARG A 167 -21.74 -9.42 6.63
N PHE A 168 -20.96 -9.55 5.55
CA PHE A 168 -19.51 -9.43 5.60
C PHE A 168 -19.01 -7.99 5.73
N TYR A 169 -19.51 -7.05 4.92
CA TYR A 169 -19.04 -5.66 4.92
C TYR A 169 -19.84 -4.70 5.81
N GLY A 170 -21.01 -5.13 6.29
CA GLY A 170 -21.97 -4.31 7.00
C GLY A 170 -22.90 -3.54 6.06
N ILE A 171 -24.16 -3.43 6.49
CA ILE A 171 -25.25 -2.80 5.73
C ILE A 171 -24.89 -1.36 5.34
N ASP A 172 -24.54 -0.52 6.32
CA ASP A 172 -24.23 0.90 6.09
C ASP A 172 -23.11 1.09 5.07
N SER A 173 -22.07 0.26 5.15
CA SER A 173 -20.96 0.37 4.25
C SER A 173 -21.28 -0.09 2.83
N THR A 174 -22.16 -1.10 2.67
CA THR A 174 -22.61 -1.51 1.34
C THR A 174 -23.44 -0.41 0.67
N TYR A 175 -24.40 0.16 1.39
CA TYR A 175 -25.24 1.23 0.86
C TYR A 175 -24.45 2.51 0.56
N ALA A 176 -23.43 2.85 1.36
CA ALA A 176 -22.54 3.97 1.05
C ALA A 176 -21.88 3.82 -0.33
N VAL A 177 -21.33 2.62 -0.63
CA VAL A 177 -20.67 2.34 -1.92
C VAL A 177 -21.65 2.38 -3.09
N ILE A 178 -22.88 1.90 -2.87
CA ILE A 178 -23.93 1.90 -3.89
C ILE A 178 -24.43 3.33 -4.16
N ASN A 179 -24.58 4.15 -3.12
CA ASN A 179 -25.12 5.51 -3.21
C ASN A 179 -24.08 6.54 -3.70
N GLU A 180 -22.78 6.24 -3.63
CA GLU A 180 -21.72 7.05 -4.26
C GLU A 180 -21.81 7.07 -5.80
N ILE A 181 -22.71 6.28 -6.40
CA ILE A 181 -22.93 6.21 -7.84
C ILE A 181 -23.92 7.31 -8.28
N LYS A 182 -23.39 8.37 -8.92
CA LYS A 182 -24.18 9.05 -9.97
C LYS A 182 -24.32 8.07 -11.14
N PRO A 183 -25.51 7.88 -11.75
CA PRO A 183 -25.69 6.93 -12.83
C PRO A 183 -24.86 7.35 -14.05
N THR A 184 -23.71 6.70 -14.25
CA THR A 184 -22.94 6.84 -15.49
C THR A 184 -23.53 5.91 -16.54
N ARG A 185 -24.47 6.49 -17.31
CA ARG A 185 -25.15 6.02 -18.53
C ARG A 185 -26.12 4.83 -18.36
N PRO A 186 -27.38 4.96 -18.84
CA PRO A 186 -28.29 3.83 -18.91
C PRO A 186 -27.76 2.77 -19.90
N ASP A 187 -28.00 1.51 -19.56
CA ASP A 187 -27.76 0.36 -20.45
C ASP A 187 -28.45 0.58 -21.81
N PRO A 188 -27.73 0.54 -22.95
CA PRO A 188 -28.31 0.64 -24.29
C PRO A 188 -29.37 -0.42 -24.60
N SER A 189 -29.45 -1.50 -23.82
CA SER A 189 -30.44 -2.56 -24.00
C SER A 189 -31.89 -2.08 -23.92
N PHE A 190 -32.16 -0.95 -23.25
CA PHE A 190 -33.48 -0.32 -23.18
C PHE A 190 -33.91 0.38 -24.47
N LEU A 191 -32.99 0.66 -25.41
CA LEU A 191 -33.32 1.28 -26.71
C LEU A 191 -33.78 0.27 -27.77
N ARG A 192 -33.81 -1.04 -27.46
CA ARG A 192 -34.20 -2.09 -28.42
C ARG A 192 -35.67 -2.54 -28.38
N LYS A 193 -36.53 -1.87 -27.61
CA LYS A 193 -37.98 -2.11 -27.67
C LYS A 193 -38.74 -0.84 -27.99
N LYS A 194 -38.85 -0.56 -29.30
CA LYS A 194 -40.00 0.10 -29.95
C LYS A 194 -39.79 0.08 -31.47
N SER A 195 -40.20 -1.04 -32.07
CA SER A 195 -40.57 -1.11 -33.48
C SER A 195 -41.68 -2.15 -33.60
N SER A 196 -42.90 -1.72 -33.32
CA SER A 196 -44.16 -2.33 -33.76
C SER A 196 -45.06 -1.18 -34.16
#